data_AF-N1PD52-F1
#
_entry.id   AF-N1PD52-F1
#
_cell.length_a   1.000
_cell.length_b   1.000
_cell.length_c   1.000
_cell.angle_alpha   90.00
_cell.angle_beta   90.00
_cell.angle_gamma   90.00
#
_symmetry.space_group_name_H-M   'P 1'
#
loop_
_entity.id
_entity.type
_entity.pdbx_description
1 polymer ?
#
loop_
_entity_poly.entity_id
_entity_poly.type
_entity_poly.pdbx_seq_one_letter_code
_entity_poly.pdbx_strand_id
1 'polypeptide(L)'
;MAGAPSQAHCSTLQRYVHYQARQNILSDTPRWPSSTQTLPATATSLPDLPPEIRNRIYEFTLLHDVYVFASAYILVAEPGLLRCNSQIRSEAYSIFWSRNTFYFPHASTAQMSLWLLHRSKTAAMRSVHVCIPEFVTEAPDCLPYIQRTLRELNTVCARKGIKSDVIKMPLKVMGEDEICWVSMHDVEGFEVDQTYKIVRKPAPVMR
;
A
#
# COMPACT_ATOMS: atom_id res chain seq x y z
N MET A 1 -9.12 -36.73 3.63
CA MET A 1 -7.77 -36.23 3.95
C MET A 1 -7.86 -34.71 3.98
N ALA A 2 -7.83 -34.12 5.18
CA ALA A 2 -7.89 -32.67 5.34
C ALA A 2 -6.53 -32.07 4.97
N GLY A 3 -6.47 -31.31 3.88
CA GLY A 3 -5.25 -30.63 3.46
C GLY A 3 -4.84 -29.58 4.48
N ALA A 4 -3.56 -29.56 4.84
CA ALA A 4 -3.01 -28.56 5.74
C ALA A 4 -3.23 -27.15 5.15
N PRO A 5 -3.64 -26.15 5.96
CA PRO A 5 -3.83 -24.79 5.47
C PRO A 5 -2.51 -24.23 4.94
N SER A 6 -2.56 -23.65 3.73
CA SER A 6 -1.44 -23.05 3.02
C SER A 6 -0.67 -22.03 3.87
N GLN A 7 0.65 -22.27 4.03
CA GLN A 7 1.56 -21.45 4.83
C GLN A 7 1.65 -19.97 4.40
N ALA A 8 1.18 -19.62 3.20
CA ALA A 8 1.25 -18.26 2.68
C ALA A 8 0.43 -17.24 3.50
N HIS A 9 -0.72 -17.65 4.06
CA HIS A 9 -1.63 -16.75 4.81
C HIS A 9 -1.14 -16.40 6.21
N CYS A 10 -0.31 -17.25 6.83
CA CYS A 10 0.26 -16.96 8.15
C CYS A 10 1.28 -15.80 8.09
N SER A 11 1.89 -15.55 6.92
CA SER A 11 2.96 -14.55 6.77
C SER A 11 2.48 -13.10 6.84
N THR A 12 1.29 -12.77 6.33
CA THR A 12 0.81 -11.37 6.27
C THR A 12 0.39 -10.86 7.66
N LEU A 13 -0.29 -11.69 8.45
CA LEU A 13 -0.63 -11.38 9.84
C LEU A 13 0.60 -11.41 10.75
N GLN A 14 1.55 -12.34 10.54
CA GLN A 14 2.82 -12.33 11.27
C GLN A 14 3.65 -11.07 10.97
N ARG A 15 3.63 -10.56 9.73
CA ARG A 15 4.28 -9.29 9.36
C ARG A 15 3.59 -8.07 9.99
N TYR A 16 2.27 -8.10 10.16
CA TYR A 16 1.53 -7.04 10.87
C TYR A 16 1.92 -6.98 12.36
N VAL A 17 2.04 -8.14 13.02
CA VAL A 17 2.57 -8.24 14.39
C VAL A 17 3.99 -7.69 14.47
N HIS A 18 4.84 -7.96 13.47
CA HIS A 18 6.19 -7.40 13.39
C HIS A 18 6.22 -5.88 13.21
N TYR A 19 5.28 -5.31 12.45
CA TYR A 19 5.16 -3.86 12.27
C TYR A 19 4.74 -3.17 13.58
N GLN A 20 3.74 -3.70 14.29
CA GLN A 20 3.36 -3.18 15.61
C GLN A 20 4.47 -3.37 16.65
N ALA A 21 5.19 -4.49 16.61
CA ALA A 21 6.37 -4.70 17.46
C ALA A 21 7.47 -3.66 17.19
N ARG A 22 7.73 -3.30 15.92
CA ARG A 22 8.69 -2.22 15.56
C ARG A 22 8.27 -0.84 16.08
N GLN A 23 6.97 -0.53 16.07
CA GLN A 23 6.45 0.72 16.64
C GLN A 23 6.56 0.74 18.17
N ASN A 24 6.38 -0.40 18.85
CA ASN A 24 6.58 -0.52 20.30
C ASN A 24 8.07 -0.53 20.71
N ILE A 25 8.99 -1.01 19.86
CA ILE A 25 10.44 -0.92 20.11
C ILE A 25 10.92 0.56 20.10
N LEU A 26 10.18 1.47 19.45
CA LEU A 26 10.45 2.91 19.50
C LEU A 26 10.00 3.58 20.82
N SER A 27 9.19 2.94 21.67
CA SER A 27 8.90 3.46 23.01
C SER A 27 9.97 3.13 24.05
N ASP A 28 10.68 2.00 23.88
CA ASP A 28 11.92 1.70 24.62
C ASP A 28 13.11 2.30 23.86
N THR A 29 13.12 3.63 23.73
CA THR A 29 14.32 4.31 23.27
C THR A 29 15.47 3.94 24.22
N PRO A 30 16.56 3.34 23.73
CA PRO A 30 17.75 3.17 24.55
C PRO A 30 18.08 4.55 25.08
N ARG A 31 18.19 4.66 26.41
CA ARG A 31 18.78 5.84 27.04
C ARG A 31 20.19 5.93 26.49
N TRP A 32 20.35 6.66 25.38
CA TRP A 32 21.66 6.92 24.81
C TRP A 32 22.47 7.51 25.95
N PRO A 33 23.64 6.93 26.30
CA PRO A 33 24.48 7.50 27.32
C PRO A 33 24.71 8.95 26.88
N SER A 34 24.42 9.89 27.78
CA SER A 34 24.68 11.31 27.59
C SER A 34 26.19 11.50 27.55
N SER A 35 26.83 10.99 26.51
CA SER A 35 28.22 11.23 26.21
C SER A 35 28.23 12.66 25.71
N THR A 36 28.59 13.56 26.62
CA THR A 36 28.98 14.94 26.36
C THR A 36 30.27 14.94 25.55
N GLN A 37 30.29 14.28 24.38
CA GLN A 37 31.33 14.47 23.41
C GLN A 37 31.02 15.77 22.68
N THR A 38 31.81 16.78 23.00
CA THR A 38 31.86 18.04 22.27
C THR A 38 32.37 17.75 20.86
N LEU A 39 31.47 17.32 19.97
CA LEU A 39 31.79 17.17 18.56
C LEU A 39 32.21 18.54 18.01
N PRO A 40 33.29 18.62 17.21
CA PRO A 40 33.73 19.88 16.62
C PRO A 40 32.58 20.52 15.82
N ALA A 41 32.43 21.83 15.95
CA ALA A 41 31.26 22.65 15.59
C ALA A 41 30.92 22.76 14.09
N THR A 42 31.15 21.71 13.31
CA THR A 42 30.78 21.63 11.88
C THR A 42 29.70 20.57 11.66
N ALA A 43 28.71 20.51 12.56
CA ALA A 43 27.54 19.68 12.35
C ALA A 43 26.73 20.25 11.16
N THR A 44 26.90 19.67 9.98
CA THR A 44 26.07 19.95 8.81
C THR A 44 24.65 19.52 9.13
N SER A 45 23.70 20.45 9.10
CA SER A 45 22.29 20.13 9.26
C SER A 45 21.80 19.37 8.01
N LEU A 46 20.70 18.61 8.13
CA LEU A 46 20.14 17.86 7.00
C LEU A 46 19.87 18.77 5.77
N PRO A 47 19.33 20.00 5.91
CA PRO A 47 19.19 20.95 4.80
C PRO A 47 20.50 21.37 4.12
N ASP A 48 21.63 21.34 4.83
CA ASP A 48 22.95 21.74 4.29
C ASP A 48 23.54 20.70 3.34
N LEU A 49 23.01 19.46 3.34
CA LEU A 49 23.44 18.42 2.43
C LEU A 49 22.96 18.71 1.00
N PRO A 50 23.68 18.30 -0.05
CA PRO A 50 23.16 18.34 -1.42
C PRO A 50 21.82 17.59 -1.57
N PRO A 51 20.91 18.07 -2.44
CA PRO A 51 19.58 17.49 -2.60
C PRO A 51 19.60 16.00 -2.98
N GLU A 52 20.62 15.54 -3.71
CA GLU A 52 20.78 14.13 -4.09
C GLU A 52 20.97 13.24 -2.86
N ILE A 53 21.76 13.71 -1.88
CA ILE A 53 22.00 12.99 -0.64
C ILE A 53 20.75 13.00 0.24
N ARG A 54 20.06 14.14 0.33
CA ARG A 54 18.77 14.23 1.06
C ARG A 54 17.73 13.27 0.50
N ASN A 55 17.59 13.23 -0.83
CA ASN A 55 16.63 12.32 -1.49
C ASN A 55 16.94 10.85 -1.21
N ARG A 56 18.22 10.44 -1.23
CA ARG A 56 18.61 9.07 -0.83
C ARG A 56 18.22 8.77 0.61
N ILE A 57 18.46 9.71 1.54
CA ILE A 57 18.05 9.56 2.94
C ILE A 57 16.52 9.42 3.05
N TYR A 58 15.76 10.23 2.31
CA TYR A 58 14.30 10.14 2.27
C TYR A 58 13.83 8.79 1.72
N GLU A 59 14.44 8.27 0.66
CA GLU A 59 14.10 6.96 0.11
C GLU A 59 14.29 5.85 1.15
N PHE A 60 15.43 5.84 1.87
CA PHE A 60 15.69 4.85 2.92
C PHE A 60 14.75 4.95 4.12
N THR A 61 14.17 6.11 4.38
CA THR A 61 13.35 6.36 5.58
C THR A 61 11.85 6.36 5.32
N LEU A 62 11.41 6.62 4.09
CA LEU A 62 10.00 6.79 3.73
C LEU A 62 9.43 5.63 2.92
N LEU A 63 10.27 4.85 2.23
CA LEU A 63 9.82 3.73 1.43
C LEU A 63 9.68 2.50 2.30
N HIS A 64 8.52 1.87 2.23
CA HIS A 64 8.24 0.60 2.86
C HIS A 64 8.38 -0.51 1.83
N ASP A 65 9.13 -1.57 2.16
CA ASP A 65 9.37 -2.71 1.26
C ASP A 65 8.09 -3.46 0.89
N VAL A 66 7.08 -3.42 1.77
CA VAL A 66 5.84 -4.18 1.63
C VAL A 66 4.66 -3.23 1.38
N TYR A 67 4.08 -2.67 2.45
CA TYR A 67 2.91 -1.80 2.35
C TYR A 67 2.91 -0.74 3.46
N VAL A 68 2.31 0.40 3.17
CA VAL A 68 1.84 1.34 4.19
C VAL A 68 0.42 0.94 4.57
N PHE A 69 0.25 0.42 5.78
CA PHE A 69 -1.05 -0.03 6.26
C PHE A 69 -1.95 1.16 6.62
N ALA A 70 -3.21 1.10 6.20
CA ALA A 70 -4.21 2.11 6.49
C ALA A 70 -5.49 1.44 7.01
N SER A 71 -6.04 1.96 8.09
CA SER A 71 -7.30 1.46 8.67
C SER A 71 -8.36 2.55 8.71
N ALA A 72 -9.61 2.17 9.01
CA ALA A 72 -10.73 3.12 9.07
C ALA A 72 -10.59 4.07 10.26
N TYR A 73 -9.96 3.60 11.34
CA TYR A 73 -9.76 4.35 12.57
C TYR A 73 -8.42 5.09 12.60
N ILE A 74 -7.45 4.62 11.83
CA ILE A 74 -6.10 5.17 11.78
C ILE A 74 -5.85 5.58 10.34
N LEU A 75 -6.02 6.88 10.08
CA LEU A 75 -5.55 7.49 8.83
C LEU A 75 -4.09 7.14 8.62
N VAL A 76 -3.68 7.05 7.35
CA VAL A 76 -2.27 6.83 6.96
C VAL A 76 -1.38 7.76 7.78
N ALA A 77 -0.61 7.17 8.70
CA ALA A 77 0.22 7.91 9.61
C ALA A 77 1.37 8.55 8.80
N GLU A 78 1.35 9.87 8.66
CA GLU A 78 2.47 10.56 8.01
C GLU A 78 3.75 10.34 8.85
N PRO A 79 4.86 9.91 8.24
CA PRO A 79 6.13 9.79 8.93
C PRO A 79 6.60 11.15 9.45
N GLY A 80 7.41 11.13 10.52
CA GLY A 80 7.88 12.33 11.20
C GLY A 80 8.53 13.35 10.26
N LEU A 81 9.28 12.88 9.25
CA LEU A 81 9.91 13.72 8.23
C LEU A 81 8.94 14.64 7.49
N LEU A 82 7.71 14.20 7.22
CA LEU A 82 6.70 15.04 6.58
C LEU A 82 6.16 16.13 7.52
N ARG A 83 6.44 16.07 8.83
CA ARG A 83 5.96 17.01 9.85
C ARG A 83 7.05 17.96 10.36
N CYS A 84 8.31 17.77 9.97
CA CYS A 84 9.44 18.52 10.52
C CYS A 84 9.58 19.95 9.98
N ASN A 85 9.88 20.10 8.69
CA ASN A 85 10.19 21.38 8.05
C ASN A 85 9.51 21.46 6.69
N SER A 86 9.11 22.66 6.23
CA SER A 86 8.40 22.85 4.96
C SER A 86 9.20 22.40 3.73
N GLN A 87 10.52 22.62 3.72
CA GLN A 87 11.42 22.16 2.66
C GLN A 87 11.54 20.63 2.67
N ILE A 88 11.83 20.03 3.83
CA ILE A 88 11.91 18.57 3.96
C ILE A 88 10.57 17.95 3.54
N ARG A 89 9.46 18.54 3.99
CA ARG A 89 8.11 18.11 3.64
C ARG A 89 7.90 18.15 2.13
N SER A 90 8.24 19.24 1.44
CA SER A 90 7.99 19.34 -0.01
C SER A 90 8.81 18.32 -0.81
N GLU A 91 10.06 18.07 -0.42
CA GLU A 91 10.93 17.07 -1.05
C GLU A 91 10.43 15.64 -0.78
N ALA A 92 10.21 15.30 0.50
CA ALA A 92 9.80 13.98 0.96
C ALA A 92 8.37 13.59 0.56
N TYR A 93 7.47 14.56 0.37
CA TYR A 93 6.05 14.31 0.13
C TYR A 93 5.82 13.44 -1.10
N SER A 94 6.49 13.79 -2.21
CA SER A 94 6.36 13.04 -3.46
C SER A 94 6.88 11.61 -3.31
N ILE A 95 8.01 11.42 -2.62
CA ILE A 95 8.61 10.11 -2.38
C ILE A 95 7.64 9.24 -1.59
N PHE A 96 7.13 9.73 -0.46
CA PHE A 96 6.24 8.94 0.39
C PHE A 96 4.93 8.58 -0.31
N TRP A 97 4.21 9.56 -0.88
CA TRP A 97 2.87 9.30 -1.43
C TRP A 97 2.89 8.62 -2.80
N SER A 98 3.91 8.85 -3.63
CA SER A 98 3.90 8.31 -5.01
C SER A 98 4.62 6.98 -5.19
N ARG A 99 5.51 6.61 -4.26
CA ARG A 99 6.33 5.39 -4.42
C ARG A 99 5.97 4.27 -3.43
N ASN A 100 5.18 4.56 -2.40
CA ASN A 100 4.64 3.51 -1.54
C ASN A 100 3.37 2.90 -2.11
N THR A 101 3.14 1.63 -1.73
CA THR A 101 1.85 0.97 -1.92
C THR A 101 1.05 1.04 -0.64
N PHE A 102 -0.16 1.60 -0.70
CA PHE A 102 -1.05 1.73 0.45
C PHE A 102 -1.99 0.54 0.52
N TYR A 103 -2.02 -0.17 1.64
CA TYR A 103 -2.84 -1.36 1.81
C TYR A 103 -4.01 -1.09 2.76
N PHE A 104 -5.21 -1.46 2.31
CA PHE A 104 -6.43 -1.38 3.08
C PHE A 104 -7.02 -2.78 3.27
N PRO A 105 -7.36 -3.19 4.51
CA PRO A 105 -7.86 -4.53 4.80
C PRO A 105 -9.28 -4.77 4.25
N HIS A 106 -10.06 -3.71 4.01
CA HIS A 106 -11.43 -3.80 3.51
C HIS A 106 -11.76 -2.64 2.59
N ALA A 107 -12.67 -2.86 1.64
CA ALA A 107 -13.15 -1.82 0.74
C ALA A 107 -13.83 -0.64 1.46
N SER A 108 -14.64 -0.92 2.50
CA SER A 108 -15.26 0.13 3.32
C SER A 108 -14.21 1.01 4.04
N THR A 109 -13.13 0.38 4.49
CA THR A 109 -11.99 1.06 5.11
C THR A 109 -11.24 1.91 4.08
N ALA A 110 -10.97 1.38 2.89
CA ALA A 110 -10.39 2.15 1.80
C ALA A 110 -11.26 3.37 1.45
N GLN A 111 -12.57 3.16 1.28
CA GLN A 111 -13.51 4.22 0.96
C GLN A 111 -13.50 5.35 2.01
N MET A 112 -13.60 4.99 3.30
CA MET A 112 -13.61 5.97 4.39
C MET A 112 -12.29 6.73 4.48
N SER A 113 -11.17 6.01 4.49
CA SER A 113 -9.86 6.62 4.66
C SER A 113 -9.46 7.49 3.46
N LEU A 114 -9.74 7.04 2.23
CA LEU A 114 -9.50 7.84 1.01
C LEU A 114 -10.42 9.07 0.95
N TRP A 115 -11.64 8.98 1.51
CA TRP A 115 -12.54 10.12 1.62
C TRP A 115 -12.03 11.20 2.59
N LEU A 116 -11.46 10.78 3.72
CA LEU A 116 -10.92 11.68 4.74
C LEU A 116 -9.58 12.29 4.36
N LEU A 117 -8.82 11.64 3.47
CA LEU A 117 -7.55 12.19 3.00
C LEU A 117 -7.74 13.44 2.13
N HIS A 118 -6.81 14.38 2.29
CA HIS A 118 -6.77 15.59 1.48
C HIS A 118 -6.52 15.23 0.01
N ARG A 119 -7.15 15.97 -0.91
CA ARG A 119 -7.07 15.72 -2.37
C ARG A 119 -5.64 15.67 -2.89
N SER A 120 -4.75 16.49 -2.36
CA SER A 120 -3.33 16.48 -2.77
C SER A 120 -2.64 15.15 -2.47
N LYS A 121 -3.04 14.44 -1.42
CA LYS A 121 -2.42 13.17 -0.99
C LYS A 121 -2.92 12.05 -1.86
N THR A 122 -4.24 11.99 -2.03
CA THR A 122 -4.91 11.00 -2.87
C THR A 122 -4.46 11.11 -4.33
N ALA A 123 -4.31 12.32 -4.86
CA ALA A 123 -3.82 12.53 -6.23
C ALA A 123 -2.34 12.12 -6.42
N ALA A 124 -1.54 12.09 -5.35
CA ALA A 124 -0.15 11.68 -5.39
C ALA A 124 0.03 10.16 -5.31
N MET A 125 -0.98 9.42 -4.84
CA MET A 125 -0.94 7.96 -4.74
C MET A 125 -0.81 7.31 -6.11
N ARG A 126 0.07 6.30 -6.21
CA ARG A 126 0.27 5.50 -7.43
C ARG A 126 -0.18 4.06 -7.31
N SER A 127 -0.20 3.51 -6.10
CA SER A 127 -0.62 2.13 -5.86
C SER A 127 -1.42 2.03 -4.57
N VAL A 128 -2.66 1.59 -4.68
CA VAL A 128 -3.58 1.35 -3.58
C VAL A 128 -4.09 -0.08 -3.69
N HIS A 129 -3.76 -0.89 -2.70
CA HIS A 129 -4.16 -2.29 -2.61
C HIS A 129 -5.30 -2.42 -1.62
N VAL A 130 -6.41 -3.00 -2.07
CA VAL A 130 -7.59 -3.23 -1.24
C VAL A 130 -7.80 -4.73 -1.13
N CYS A 131 -7.77 -5.24 0.10
CA CYS A 131 -7.96 -6.65 0.36
C CYS A 131 -9.43 -7.07 0.21
N ILE A 132 -9.59 -8.33 -0.17
CA ILE A 132 -10.87 -9.02 -0.25
C ILE A 132 -10.93 -9.98 0.94
N PRO A 133 -12.08 -10.12 1.62
CA PRO A 133 -12.24 -11.17 2.61
C PRO A 133 -11.91 -12.54 2.03
N GLU A 134 -11.10 -13.34 2.76
CA GLU A 134 -10.55 -14.61 2.25
C GLU A 134 -11.60 -15.55 1.63
N PHE A 135 -12.79 -15.59 2.24
CA PHE A 135 -13.90 -16.44 1.79
C PHE A 135 -14.42 -16.12 0.37
N VAL A 136 -14.12 -14.94 -0.17
CA VAL A 136 -14.56 -14.55 -1.52
C VAL A 136 -13.53 -14.98 -2.57
N THR A 137 -12.26 -15.17 -2.22
CA THR A 137 -11.18 -15.39 -3.20
C THR A 137 -11.27 -16.72 -3.95
N GLU A 138 -12.01 -17.69 -3.43
CA GLU A 138 -12.21 -19.01 -4.05
C GLU A 138 -13.65 -19.22 -4.54
N ALA A 139 -14.51 -18.21 -4.39
CA ALA A 139 -15.90 -18.30 -4.81
C ALA A 139 -16.06 -18.00 -6.31
N PRO A 140 -17.01 -18.65 -7.01
CA PRO A 140 -17.35 -18.31 -8.40
C PRO A 140 -17.72 -16.83 -8.58
N ASP A 141 -18.29 -16.22 -7.55
CA ASP A 141 -18.75 -14.83 -7.55
C ASP A 141 -17.63 -13.82 -7.23
N CYS A 142 -16.38 -14.27 -7.10
CA CYS A 142 -15.24 -13.42 -6.79
C CYS A 142 -15.05 -12.31 -7.83
N LEU A 143 -15.09 -12.66 -9.12
CA LEU A 143 -14.86 -11.69 -10.20
C LEU A 143 -15.97 -10.63 -10.29
N PRO A 144 -17.27 -10.97 -10.28
CA PRO A 144 -18.35 -9.98 -10.16
C PRO A 144 -18.24 -9.10 -8.91
N TYR A 145 -17.85 -9.68 -7.77
CA TYR A 145 -17.64 -8.93 -6.53
C TYR A 145 -16.52 -7.88 -6.70
N ILE A 146 -15.35 -8.30 -7.20
CA ILE A 146 -14.21 -7.41 -7.46
C ILE A 146 -14.60 -6.29 -8.41
N GLN A 147 -15.26 -6.62 -9.53
CA GLN A 147 -15.72 -5.62 -10.51
C GLN A 147 -16.65 -4.58 -9.88
N ARG A 148 -17.60 -5.03 -9.07
CA ARG A 148 -18.53 -4.14 -8.35
C ARG A 148 -17.77 -3.24 -7.37
N THR A 149 -16.91 -3.82 -6.54
CA THR A 149 -16.15 -3.09 -5.52
C THR A 149 -15.18 -2.08 -6.15
N LEU A 150 -14.45 -2.45 -7.20
CA LEU A 150 -13.59 -1.54 -7.95
C LEU A 150 -14.40 -0.38 -8.55
N ARG A 151 -15.59 -0.64 -9.11
CA ARG A 151 -16.46 0.40 -9.66
C ARG A 151 -16.94 1.38 -8.59
N GLU A 152 -17.38 0.87 -7.45
CA GLU A 152 -17.81 1.68 -6.30
C GLU A 152 -16.65 2.55 -5.78
N LEU A 153 -15.48 1.95 -5.54
CA LEU A 153 -14.29 2.67 -5.09
C LEU A 153 -13.85 3.73 -6.10
N ASN A 154 -13.79 3.41 -7.39
CA ASN A 154 -13.41 4.35 -8.43
C ASN A 154 -14.36 5.55 -8.53
N THR A 155 -15.66 5.34 -8.32
CA THR A 155 -16.65 6.43 -8.31
C THR A 155 -16.37 7.42 -7.18
N VAL A 156 -16.03 6.93 -5.99
CA VAL A 156 -15.66 7.76 -4.84
C VAL A 156 -14.32 8.45 -5.08
N CYS A 157 -13.35 7.70 -5.62
CA CYS A 157 -11.97 8.11 -5.79
C CYS A 157 -11.77 9.11 -6.94
N ALA A 158 -12.59 9.06 -7.98
CA ALA A 158 -12.61 10.04 -9.07
C ALA A 158 -12.89 11.46 -8.53
N ARG A 159 -13.78 11.60 -7.54
CA ARG A 159 -14.06 12.90 -6.88
C ARG A 159 -12.86 13.46 -6.12
N LYS A 160 -11.90 12.61 -5.77
CA LYS A 160 -10.66 12.94 -5.05
C LYS A 160 -9.43 12.98 -5.96
N GLY A 161 -9.61 12.85 -7.29
CA GLY A 161 -8.53 12.90 -8.27
C GLY A 161 -7.62 11.67 -8.28
N ILE A 162 -8.05 10.55 -7.69
CA ILE A 162 -7.35 9.26 -7.82
C ILE A 162 -7.72 8.68 -9.19
N LYS A 163 -6.72 8.17 -9.90
CA LYS A 163 -6.91 7.52 -11.21
C LYS A 163 -7.42 6.09 -11.03
N SER A 164 -8.14 5.57 -12.02
CA SER A 164 -8.78 4.26 -11.91
C SER A 164 -7.85 3.05 -11.97
N ASP A 165 -6.62 3.24 -12.44
CA ASP A 165 -5.53 2.27 -12.48
C ASP A 165 -4.76 2.15 -11.14
N VAL A 166 -4.95 3.13 -10.24
CA VAL A 166 -4.25 3.18 -8.94
C VAL A 166 -4.82 2.17 -7.95
N ILE A 167 -6.14 1.91 -7.99
CA ILE A 167 -6.82 1.02 -7.06
C ILE A 167 -6.80 -0.40 -7.62
N LYS A 168 -6.23 -1.32 -6.83
CA LYS A 168 -6.06 -2.72 -7.20
C LYS A 168 -6.62 -3.63 -6.13
N MET A 169 -7.15 -4.75 -6.57
CA MET A 169 -7.66 -5.82 -5.70
C MET A 169 -6.98 -7.14 -6.04
N PRO A 170 -6.78 -8.04 -5.05
CA PRO A 170 -6.16 -9.33 -5.29
C PRO A 170 -7.11 -10.26 -6.08
N LEU A 171 -6.57 -10.99 -7.04
CA LEU A 171 -7.27 -11.97 -7.85
C LEU A 171 -6.43 -13.24 -7.94
N LYS A 172 -7.00 -14.37 -7.55
CA LYS A 172 -6.34 -15.69 -7.65
C LYS A 172 -6.66 -16.28 -9.02
N VAL A 173 -5.66 -16.38 -9.88
CA VAL A 173 -5.80 -16.89 -11.25
C VAL A 173 -5.43 -18.37 -11.26
N MET A 174 -6.22 -19.18 -11.97
CA MET A 174 -5.96 -20.61 -12.10
C MET A 174 -4.66 -20.87 -12.85
N GLY A 175 -3.78 -21.66 -12.25
CA GLY A 175 -2.47 -22.00 -12.83
C GLY A 175 -1.37 -20.97 -12.52
N GLU A 176 -1.68 -19.89 -11.80
CA GLU A 176 -0.68 -18.96 -11.27
C GLU A 176 -0.51 -19.21 -9.76
N ASP A 177 0.74 -19.33 -9.31
CA ASP A 177 1.06 -19.50 -7.88
C ASP A 177 0.95 -18.18 -7.09
N GLU A 178 1.02 -17.05 -7.80
CA GLU A 178 1.01 -15.71 -7.22
C GLU A 178 -0.36 -15.02 -7.34
N ILE A 179 -0.66 -14.15 -6.37
CA ILE A 179 -1.86 -13.31 -6.39
C ILE A 179 -1.65 -12.18 -7.40
N CYS A 180 -2.55 -12.07 -8.38
CA CYS A 180 -2.55 -10.97 -9.33
C CYS A 180 -3.27 -9.75 -8.74
N TRP A 181 -2.65 -8.57 -8.77
CA TRP A 181 -3.28 -7.32 -8.33
C TRP A 181 -3.91 -6.60 -9.52
N VAL A 182 -5.23 -6.65 -9.63
CA VAL A 182 -5.98 -6.16 -10.79
C VAL A 182 -6.64 -4.82 -10.51
N SER A 183 -6.50 -3.89 -11.45
CA SER A 183 -7.26 -2.64 -11.48
C SER A 183 -8.59 -2.80 -12.25
N MET A 184 -9.36 -1.72 -12.34
CA MET A 184 -10.61 -1.71 -13.10
C MET A 184 -10.40 -1.97 -14.60
N HIS A 185 -9.24 -1.61 -15.16
CA HIS A 185 -8.95 -1.89 -16.57
C HIS A 185 -8.47 -3.33 -16.78
N ASP A 186 -7.74 -3.87 -15.81
CA ASP A 186 -7.18 -5.23 -15.92
C ASP A 186 -8.27 -6.30 -15.79
N VAL A 187 -9.32 -6.03 -15.01
CA VAL A 187 -10.38 -7.01 -14.67
C VAL A 187 -11.15 -7.51 -15.90
N GLU A 188 -11.17 -6.75 -17.00
CA GLU A 188 -11.82 -7.14 -18.25
C GLU A 188 -11.09 -8.27 -18.98
N GLY A 189 -9.79 -8.43 -18.71
CA GLY A 189 -8.93 -9.49 -19.25
C GLY A 189 -9.10 -10.85 -18.57
N PHE A 190 -10.06 -10.99 -17.65
CA PHE A 190 -10.32 -12.23 -16.92
C PHE A 190 -11.75 -12.72 -17.16
N GLU A 191 -11.94 -14.02 -17.07
CA GLU A 191 -13.25 -14.68 -17.11
C GLU A 191 -13.29 -15.86 -16.15
N VAL A 192 -14.51 -16.32 -15.85
CA VAL A 192 -14.75 -17.53 -15.08
C VAL A 192 -14.99 -18.67 -16.06
N ASP A 193 -14.17 -19.72 -15.97
CA ASP A 193 -14.29 -20.89 -16.83
C ASP A 193 -15.49 -21.78 -16.42
N GLN A 194 -15.69 -22.87 -17.16
CA GLN A 194 -16.75 -23.84 -16.86
C GLN A 194 -16.57 -24.58 -15.52
N THR A 195 -15.38 -24.51 -14.93
CA THR A 195 -15.06 -25.11 -13.63
C THR A 195 -15.14 -24.12 -12.47
N TYR A 196 -15.71 -22.93 -12.73
CA TYR A 196 -15.83 -21.84 -11.77
C TYR A 196 -14.49 -21.26 -11.30
N LYS A 197 -13.45 -21.38 -12.13
CA LYS A 197 -12.12 -20.86 -11.85
C LYS A 197 -11.81 -19.66 -12.73
N ILE A 198 -11.06 -18.72 -12.17
CA ILE A 198 -10.73 -17.47 -12.86
C ILE A 198 -9.52 -17.72 -13.77
N VAL A 199 -9.68 -17.46 -15.06
CA VAL A 199 -8.64 -17.62 -16.09
C VAL A 199 -8.42 -16.30 -16.82
N ARG A 200 -7.23 -16.11 -17.40
CA ARG A 200 -6.97 -14.99 -18.32
C ARG A 200 -7.65 -15.28 -19.65
N LYS A 201 -8.35 -14.29 -20.20
CA LYS A 201 -8.87 -14.36 -21.56
C LYS A 201 -7.71 -14.49 -22.54
N PRO A 202 -7.84 -15.30 -23.60
CA PRO A 202 -6.84 -15.36 -24.66
C PRO A 202 -6.70 -13.98 -25.30
N ALA A 203 -5.45 -13.58 -25.60
CA ALA A 203 -5.20 -12.33 -26.30
C ALA A 203 -5.96 -12.33 -27.64
N PRO A 204 -6.60 -11.21 -28.04
CA PRO A 204 -7.28 -11.13 -29.32
C PRO A 204 -6.25 -11.37 -30.44
N VAL A 205 -6.51 -12.38 -31.28
CA VAL A 205 -5.66 -12.66 -32.44
C VAL A 205 -5.80 -11.49 -33.41
N MET A 206 -4.76 -10.65 -33.52
CA MET A 206 -4.70 -9.62 -34.55
C MET A 206 -4.66 -10.32 -35.91
N ARG A 207 -5.75 -10.18 -36.68
CA ARG A 207 -5.86 -10.66 -38.05
C ARG A 207 -5.43 -9.58 -39.02
#